data_AF-A0A1B6HZL6-F1
#
_entry.id   AF-A0A1B6HZL6-F1
#
_cell.length_a   1.000
_cell.length_b   1.000
_cell.length_c   1.000
_cell.angle_alpha   90.00
_cell.angle_beta   90.00
_cell.angle_gamma   90.00
#
_symmetry.space_group_name_H-M   'P 1'
#
loop_
_entity.id
_entity.type
_entity.pdbx_description
1 polymer ?
#
loop_
_entity_poly.entity_id
_entity_poly.type
_entity_poly.pdbx_seq_one_letter_code
_entity_poly.pdbx_strand_id
1 'polypeptide(L)'
;RSKEKFDVVLTEATFGEESMLVFGHRFSAPTVCIEGFFPWSILNRYAGNSLSIASVPDFTSTVFKNELLSFKDRLLNFISISRSLFHYYYTHLPLHDQILKQNYKF
;
A
#
# COMPACT_ATOMS: atom_id res chain seq x y z
N ARG A 1 20.32 19.77 -20.47
CA ARG A 1 19.78 19.69 -19.08
C ARG A 1 18.56 20.61 -19.06
N SER A 2 17.35 20.10 -18.78
CA SER A 2 16.15 20.95 -18.70
C SER A 2 16.28 21.96 -17.55
N LYS A 3 15.73 23.17 -17.72
CA LYS A 3 15.66 24.22 -16.67
C LYS A 3 14.30 24.20 -15.94
N GLU A 4 13.45 23.24 -16.27
CA GLU A 4 12.14 23.08 -15.65
C GLU A 4 12.30 22.78 -14.16
N LYS A 5 11.42 23.39 -13.38
CA LYS A 5 11.27 23.15 -11.94
C LYS A 5 9.85 22.66 -11.71
N PHE A 6 9.71 21.73 -10.77
CA PHE A 6 8.43 21.14 -10.39
C PHE A 6 8.17 21.45 -8.92
N ASP A 7 6.93 21.80 -8.59
CA ASP A 7 6.54 22.09 -7.21
C ASP A 7 6.19 20.80 -6.43
N VAL A 8 5.80 19.74 -7.14
CA VAL A 8 5.40 18.46 -6.54
C VAL A 8 5.65 17.30 -7.51
N VAL A 9 5.99 16.14 -6.97
CA VAL A 9 5.99 14.85 -7.68
C VAL A 9 4.81 14.04 -7.19
N LEU A 10 3.91 13.67 -8.09
CA LEU A 10 2.79 12.77 -7.77
C LEU A 10 3.19 11.34 -8.15
N THR A 11 3.05 10.42 -7.20
CA THR A 11 3.20 8.97 -7.42
C THR A 11 1.89 8.27 -7.14
N GLU A 12 1.73 7.07 -7.67
CA GLU A 12 0.58 6.22 -7.38
C GLU A 12 1.08 5.06 -6.50
N ALA A 13 0.29 4.70 -5.48
CA ALA A 13 0.68 3.79 -4.40
C ALA A 13 0.83 2.32 -4.85
N THR A 14 0.37 1.98 -6.04
CA THR A 14 0.44 0.63 -6.61
C THR A 14 1.43 0.56 -7.78
N PHE A 15 1.74 -0.67 -8.21
CA PHE A 15 2.54 -0.93 -9.42
C PHE A 15 3.95 -0.32 -9.45
N GLY A 16 4.70 -0.40 -8.34
CA GLY A 16 6.13 -0.06 -8.29
C GLY A 16 6.44 1.37 -7.85
N GLU A 17 5.61 1.92 -6.97
CA GLU A 17 5.75 3.24 -6.34
C GLU A 17 7.17 3.52 -5.83
N GLU A 18 7.82 2.51 -5.24
CA GLU A 18 9.12 2.65 -4.61
C GLU A 18 10.20 3.10 -5.60
N SER A 19 10.10 2.66 -6.85
CA SER A 19 11.00 3.06 -7.92
C SER A 19 10.77 4.50 -8.39
N MET A 20 9.57 5.05 -8.16
CA MET A 20 9.18 6.41 -8.54
C MET A 20 9.60 7.44 -7.48
N LEU A 21 9.83 7.03 -6.23
CA LEU A 21 10.25 7.92 -5.15
C LEU A 21 11.56 8.66 -5.46
N VAL A 22 12.43 8.09 -6.32
CA VAL A 22 13.67 8.72 -6.78
C VAL A 22 13.45 10.06 -7.48
N PHE A 23 12.28 10.27 -8.08
CA PHE A 23 11.98 11.51 -8.80
C PHE A 23 11.82 12.71 -7.86
N GLY A 24 11.35 12.52 -6.63
CA GLY A 24 11.29 13.59 -5.62
C GLY A 24 12.70 14.13 -5.32
N HIS A 25 13.66 13.24 -5.09
CA HIS A 25 15.06 13.62 -4.91
C HIS A 25 15.64 14.27 -6.18
N ARG A 26 15.36 13.70 -7.37
CA ARG A 26 15.88 14.20 -8.65
C ARG A 26 15.44 15.63 -8.95
N PHE A 27 14.19 15.97 -8.65
CA PHE A 27 13.61 17.29 -8.91
C PHE A 27 13.66 18.23 -7.71
N SER A 28 14.15 17.75 -6.54
CA SER A 28 14.16 18.51 -5.28
C SER A 28 12.78 19.05 -4.92
N ALA A 29 11.76 18.22 -5.14
CA ALA A 29 10.36 18.54 -4.92
C ALA A 29 9.73 17.51 -3.96
N PRO A 30 8.75 17.92 -3.12
CA PRO A 30 8.01 16.98 -2.28
C PRO A 30 7.30 15.93 -3.13
N THR A 31 7.36 14.67 -2.69
CA THR A 31 6.61 13.56 -3.29
C THR A 31 5.31 13.35 -2.54
N VAL A 32 4.19 13.30 -3.25
CA VAL A 32 2.86 12.96 -2.72
C VAL A 32 2.39 11.67 -3.40
N CYS A 33 2.14 10.66 -2.58
CA CYS A 33 1.62 9.38 -3.03
C CYS A 33 0.09 9.40 -3.01
N ILE A 34 -0.52 9.00 -4.13
CA ILE A 34 -1.97 8.95 -4.32
C ILE A 34 -2.39 7.48 -4.32
N GLU A 35 -3.36 7.14 -3.48
CA GLU A 35 -4.02 5.83 -3.48
C GLU A 35 -5.28 5.92 -4.36
N GLY A 36 -5.14 5.60 -5.65
CA GLY A 36 -6.24 5.65 -6.62
C GLY A 36 -6.97 4.33 -6.81
N PHE A 37 -6.50 3.26 -6.14
CA PHE A 37 -6.97 1.90 -6.33
C PHE A 37 -8.04 1.49 -5.31
N PHE A 38 -8.60 0.30 -5.47
CA PHE A 38 -9.55 -0.26 -4.50
C PHE A 38 -8.92 -0.36 -3.09
N PRO A 39 -9.74 -0.26 -2.03
CA PRO A 39 -9.25 -0.37 -0.66
C PRO A 39 -8.41 -1.62 -0.45
N TRP A 40 -7.12 -1.44 -0.15
CA TRP A 40 -6.22 -2.53 0.19
C TRP A 40 -5.61 -2.30 1.57
N SER A 41 -5.73 -3.28 2.45
CA SER A 41 -5.40 -3.21 3.87
C SER A 41 -3.95 -2.89 4.13
N ILE A 42 -3.04 -3.35 3.25
CA ILE A 42 -1.62 -3.02 3.34
C ILE A 42 -1.37 -1.55 2.96
N LEU A 43 -1.99 -1.07 1.87
CA LEU A 43 -1.85 0.33 1.42
C LEU A 43 -2.51 1.30 2.39
N ASN A 44 -3.73 1.01 2.83
CA ASN A 44 -4.41 1.79 3.87
C ASN A 44 -3.58 1.88 5.14
N ARG A 45 -2.90 0.80 5.54
CA ARG A 45 -2.00 0.82 6.69
C ARG A 45 -0.80 1.74 6.46
N TYR A 46 -0.23 1.74 5.26
CA TYR A 46 0.88 2.61 4.87
C TYR A 46 0.48 4.09 4.81
N ALA A 47 -0.69 4.39 4.25
CA ALA A 47 -1.27 5.73 4.17
C ALA A 47 -1.75 6.28 5.54
N GLY A 48 -1.78 5.44 6.59
CA GLY A 48 -2.29 5.82 7.90
C GLY A 48 -3.81 5.81 8.02
N ASN A 49 -4.51 5.24 7.03
CA ASN A 49 -5.97 5.08 7.05
C ASN A 49 -6.40 4.07 8.13
N SER A 50 -7.60 4.29 8.69
CA SER A 50 -8.18 3.36 9.65
C SER A 50 -8.58 2.05 8.97
N LEU A 51 -8.02 0.93 9.43
CA LEU A 51 -8.39 -0.39 8.95
C LEU A 51 -9.71 -0.85 9.59
N SER A 52 -10.83 -0.66 8.89
CA SER A 52 -12.11 -1.24 9.28
C SER A 52 -12.21 -2.70 8.80
N ILE A 53 -11.37 -3.55 9.39
CA ILE A 53 -11.08 -4.94 8.96
C ILE A 53 -12.34 -5.82 8.77
N ALA A 54 -13.40 -5.60 9.55
CA ALA A 54 -14.62 -6.40 9.43
C ALA A 54 -15.68 -5.78 8.50
N SER A 55 -15.64 -4.48 8.24
CA SER A 55 -16.78 -3.75 7.66
C SER A 55 -16.48 -3.12 6.30
N VAL A 56 -15.22 -3.00 5.92
CA VAL A 56 -14.81 -2.51 4.60
C VAL A 56 -14.19 -3.68 3.84
N PRO A 57 -14.76 -4.08 2.69
CA PRO A 57 -14.18 -5.12 1.85
C PRO A 57 -12.78 -4.73 1.41
N ASP A 58 -11.84 -5.63 1.60
CA ASP A 58 -10.48 -5.48 1.08
C ASP A 58 -10.40 -5.94 -0.38
N PHE A 59 -9.47 -5.40 -1.17
CA PHE A 59 -9.20 -5.88 -2.53
C PHE A 59 -8.95 -7.39 -2.61
N THR A 60 -8.34 -7.96 -1.57
CA THR A 60 -8.08 -9.40 -1.46
C THR A 60 -9.27 -10.20 -0.92
N SER A 61 -10.37 -9.54 -0.57
CA SER A 61 -11.58 -10.17 -0.07
C SER A 61 -12.40 -10.76 -1.20
N THR A 62 -12.95 -11.95 -0.99
CA THR A 62 -13.88 -12.60 -1.92
C THR A 62 -15.28 -11.99 -1.88
N VAL A 63 -15.46 -10.89 -1.13
CA VAL A 63 -16.75 -10.36 -0.73
C VAL A 63 -17.00 -8.95 -1.28
N PHE A 64 -16.72 -8.75 -2.56
CA PHE A 64 -17.18 -7.56 -3.27
C PHE A 64 -18.65 -7.74 -3.66
N LYS A 65 -19.54 -7.22 -2.82
CA LYS A 65 -20.97 -7.13 -3.10
C LYS A 65 -21.41 -5.67 -2.97
N ASN A 66 -22.32 -5.24 -3.82
CA ASN A 66 -22.95 -3.91 -3.76
C ASN A 66 -24.00 -3.81 -2.62
N GLU A 67 -23.92 -4.69 -1.63
CA GLU A 67 -24.89 -4.87 -0.54
C GLU A 67 -24.18 -4.81 0.82
N LEU A 68 -24.96 -4.57 1.87
CA LEU A 68 -24.44 -4.60 3.25
C LEU A 68 -23.86 -5.98 3.56
N LEU A 69 -22.67 -6.01 4.15
CA LEU A 69 -21.99 -7.25 4.51
C LEU A 69 -22.75 -7.99 5.61
N SER A 70 -23.14 -9.24 5.34
CA SER A 70 -23.68 -10.13 6.36
C SER A 70 -22.62 -10.46 7.42
N PHE A 71 -23.01 -10.97 8.59
CA PHE A 71 -22.04 -11.36 9.62
C PHE A 71 -20.99 -12.36 9.10
N LYS A 72 -21.40 -13.34 8.26
CA LYS A 72 -20.49 -14.32 7.65
C LYS A 72 -19.49 -13.65 6.71
N ASP A 73 -19.98 -12.72 5.89
CA ASP A 73 -19.15 -11.93 4.98
C ASP A 73 -18.10 -11.12 5.75
N ARG A 74 -18.51 -10.46 6.84
CA ARG A 74 -17.60 -9.70 7.74
C ARG A 74 -16.55 -10.59 8.38
N LEU A 75 -16.92 -11.81 8.80
CA LEU A 75 -15.98 -12.79 9.36
C LEU A 75 -14.96 -13.27 8.33
N LEU A 76 -15.39 -13.57 7.10
CA LEU A 76 -14.49 -13.95 6.01
C LEU A 76 -13.54 -12.81 5.64
N ASN A 77 -14.04 -11.58 5.57
CA ASN A 77 -13.23 -10.39 5.34
C ASN A 77 -12.17 -10.22 6.44
N PHE A 78 -12.56 -10.39 7.71
CA PHE A 78 -11.65 -10.35 8.84
C PHE A 78 -10.53 -11.39 8.74
N ILE A 79 -10.87 -12.64 8.39
CA ILE A 79 -9.89 -13.71 8.22
C ILE A 79 -8.95 -13.38 7.05
N SER A 80 -9.49 -12.93 5.92
CA SER A 80 -8.68 -12.60 4.73
C SER A 80 -7.67 -11.50 5.01
N ILE A 81 -8.12 -10.37 5.56
CA ILE A 81 -7.25 -9.23 5.89
C ILE A 81 -6.23 -9.61 6.95
N SER A 82 -6.63 -10.35 7.99
CA SER A 82 -5.70 -10.80 9.04
C SER A 82 -4.59 -11.67 8.45
N ARG A 83 -4.92 -12.55 7.50
CA ARG A 83 -3.94 -13.37 6.78
C ARG A 83 -3.01 -12.50 5.92
N SER A 84 -3.54 -11.52 5.19
CA SER A 84 -2.75 -10.59 4.35
C SER A 84 -1.79 -9.76 5.19
N LEU A 85 -2.26 -9.18 6.30
CA LEU A 85 -1.42 -8.43 7.24
C LEU A 85 -0.37 -9.32 7.90
N PHE A 86 -0.73 -10.54 8.31
CA PHE A 86 0.22 -11.49 8.87
C PHE A 86 1.33 -11.81 7.86
N HIS A 87 0.98 -12.16 6.63
CA HIS A 87 1.97 -12.42 5.59
C HIS A 87 2.86 -11.19 5.32
N TYR A 88 2.26 -9.99 5.27
CA TYR A 88 3.00 -8.75 5.04
C TYR A 88 4.05 -8.50 6.14
N TYR A 89 3.66 -8.57 7.41
CA TYR A 89 4.56 -8.26 8.53
C TYR A 89 5.59 -9.35 8.82
N TYR A 90 5.22 -10.63 8.67
CA TYR A 90 6.10 -11.74 9.06
C TYR A 90 6.90 -12.34 7.90
N THR A 91 6.53 -12.07 6.65
CA THR A 91 7.23 -12.61 5.48
C THR A 91 7.72 -11.52 4.55
N HIS A 92 6.82 -10.65 4.07
CA HIS A 92 7.16 -9.66 3.04
C HIS A 92 8.16 -8.62 3.54
N LEU A 93 7.86 -7.92 4.64
CA LEU A 93 8.71 -6.86 5.19
C LEU A 93 10.12 -7.35 5.60
N PRO A 94 10.27 -8.47 6.34
CA PRO A 94 11.61 -8.97 6.69
C PRO A 94 12.44 -9.37 5.46
N LEU A 95 11.81 -9.98 4.45
CA LEU A 95 12.51 -10.37 3.22
C LEU A 95 12.99 -9.13 2.45
N HIS A 96 12.14 -8.09 2.37
CA HIS A 96 12.52 -6.84 1.73
C HIS A 96 13.70 -6.16 2.43
N ASP A 97 13.69 -6.12 3.77
CA ASP A 97 14.80 -5.61 4.58
C ASP A 97 16.10 -6.42 4.36
N GLN A 98 16.00 -7.74 4.24
CA GLN A 98 17.15 -8.60 3.92
C GLN A 98 17.75 -8.27 2.54
N ILE A 99 16.92 -8.11 1.51
CA ILE A 99 17.38 -7.75 0.16
C ILE A 99 18.06 -6.38 0.17
N LEU A 100 17.50 -5.40 0.89
CA LEU A 100 18.08 -4.07 1.03
C LEU A 100 19.47 -4.14 1.68
N LYS A 101 19.62 -4.88 2.78
CA LYS A 101 20.91 -5.07 3.46
C LYS A 101 21.96 -5.80 2.62
N GLN A 102 21.55 -6.69 1.73
CA GLN A 102 22.47 -7.43 0.85
C GLN A 102 23.00 -6.57 -0.31
N ASN A 103 22.16 -5.69 -0.87
CA ASN A 103 22.49 -4.94 -2.09
C ASN A 103 22.96 -3.51 -1.82
N TYR A 104 22.58 -2.93 -0.68
CA TYR A 104 22.90 -1.56 -0.31
C TYR A 104 23.64 -1.51 1.02
N LYS A 105 24.68 -0.68 1.08
CA LYS A 105 25.41 -0.40 2.33
C LYS A 105 24.62 0.63 3.12
N PHE A 106 23.86 0.18 4.11
CA PHE A 106 23.31 1.02 5.17
C PHE A 106 24.26 1.03 6.37
#